data_AF-A0A942NND2-F1
#
_entry.id   AF-A0A942NND2-F1
#
_cell.length_a   1.000
_cell.length_b   1.000
_cell.length_c   1.000
_cell.angle_alpha   90.00
_cell.angle_beta   90.00
_cell.angle_gamma   90.00
#
_symmetry.space_group_name_H-M   'P 1'
#
loop_
_entity.id
_entity.type
_entity.pdbx_description
1 polymer ?
#
loop_
_entity_poly.entity_id
_entity_poly.type
_entity_poly.pdbx_seq_one_letter_code
_entity_poly.pdbx_strand_id
1 'polypeptide(L)'
;MMKFLRILSLIGLFSSFLACHTQKPTSKDGNKNTIEDHSSKPYAFPTGTYYQFVFNGKSAEGIDVKTLLLELLNLKIPWTDAWYKGPARMCVPPGSDMGMQVIVEPAFIVRLEKQHDGMLQKGFVKTAEPGLGDCAFRVTHFSR
;
A
#
# COMPACT_ATOMS: atom_id res chain seq x y z
N MET A 1 -43.21 60.82 24.38
CA MET A 1 -44.22 59.78 24.09
C MET A 1 -43.81 59.04 22.83
N MET A 2 -43.60 57.72 22.94
CA MET A 2 -43.69 56.71 21.86
C MET A 2 -42.70 56.82 20.69
N LYS A 3 -42.10 55.76 20.16
CA LYS A 3 -42.08 54.33 20.47
C LYS A 3 -40.91 53.74 19.65
N PHE A 4 -40.19 52.82 20.28
CA PHE A 4 -39.45 51.70 19.68
C PHE A 4 -39.94 51.30 18.28
N LEU A 5 -39.04 51.25 17.30
CA LEU A 5 -39.05 50.43 16.06
C LEU A 5 -37.96 51.02 15.15
N ARG A 6 -36.92 50.36 14.65
CA ARG A 6 -36.77 49.00 14.14
C ARG A 6 -35.27 48.63 14.20
N ILE A 7 -34.87 47.87 15.21
CA ILE A 7 -33.61 47.11 15.19
C ILE A 7 -34.03 45.69 14.83
N LEU A 8 -34.18 45.40 13.54
CA LEU A 8 -34.33 44.03 13.03
C LEU A 8 -34.32 44.08 11.50
N SER A 9 -33.17 43.87 10.87
CA SER A 9 -33.01 43.33 9.49
C SER A 9 -31.56 43.50 9.02
N LEU A 10 -30.58 43.00 9.78
CA LEU A 10 -29.19 42.93 9.31
C LEU A 10 -28.48 41.67 9.81
N ILE A 11 -29.22 40.57 9.98
CA ILE A 11 -28.67 39.25 10.31
C ILE A 11 -29.36 38.25 9.39
N GLY A 12 -28.84 38.11 8.18
CA GLY A 12 -29.45 37.20 7.22
C GLY A 12 -28.76 37.20 5.89
N LEU A 13 -27.42 37.12 5.85
CA LEU A 13 -26.66 36.88 4.62
C LEU A 13 -25.16 36.61 4.90
N PHE A 14 -24.85 35.72 5.85
CA PHE A 14 -23.47 35.21 6.00
C PHE A 14 -23.47 33.78 6.56
N SER A 15 -24.17 32.88 5.87
CA SER A 15 -24.09 31.42 6.10
C SER A 15 -23.57 30.72 4.85
N SER A 16 -22.66 31.36 4.13
CA SER A 16 -21.86 30.74 3.09
C SER A 16 -20.49 30.44 3.69
N PHE A 17 -19.90 29.31 3.33
CA PHE A 17 -18.54 28.89 3.70
C PHE A 17 -18.40 28.25 5.07
N LEU A 18 -18.75 26.97 5.16
CA LEU A 18 -17.87 25.91 5.69
C LEU A 18 -18.50 24.53 5.45
N ALA A 19 -18.99 24.28 4.23
CA ALA A 19 -19.01 22.93 3.72
C ALA A 19 -17.56 22.59 3.38
N CYS A 20 -16.78 22.26 4.40
CA CYS A 20 -15.51 21.60 4.24
C CYS A 20 -15.85 20.22 3.67
N HIS A 21 -15.99 20.13 2.35
CA HIS A 21 -15.85 18.88 1.65
C HIS A 21 -14.44 18.42 1.99
N THR A 22 -14.36 17.53 2.99
CA THR A 22 -13.22 16.65 3.15
C THR A 22 -13.12 15.90 1.83
N GLN A 23 -12.37 16.45 0.88
CA GLN A 23 -11.84 15.70 -0.23
C GLN A 23 -11.04 14.60 0.45
N LYS A 24 -11.64 13.40 0.53
CA LYS A 24 -10.86 12.19 0.74
C LYS A 24 -9.71 12.31 -0.24
N PRO A 25 -8.45 12.21 0.18
CA PRO A 25 -7.34 12.26 -0.77
C PRO A 25 -7.62 11.16 -1.78
N THR A 26 -8.02 11.56 -2.98
CA THR A 26 -8.14 10.66 -4.11
C THR A 26 -6.71 10.27 -4.40
N SER A 27 -6.33 9.09 -3.92
CA SER A 27 -5.08 8.44 -4.28
C SER A 27 -4.91 8.64 -5.77
N LYS A 28 -3.84 9.33 -6.18
CA LYS A 28 -3.40 9.24 -7.57
C LYS A 28 -3.36 7.75 -7.91
N ASP A 29 -3.88 7.44 -9.08
CA ASP A 29 -3.94 6.11 -9.69
C ASP A 29 -2.59 5.38 -9.50
N GLY A 30 -2.48 4.58 -8.44
CA GLY A 30 -1.20 4.24 -7.80
C GLY A 30 -0.91 2.74 -7.74
N ASN A 31 -1.78 1.93 -8.34
CA ASN A 31 -1.61 0.49 -8.41
C ASN A 31 -1.18 0.13 -9.83
N LYS A 32 0.13 -0.01 -10.05
CA LYS A 32 0.65 -0.50 -11.32
C LYS A 32 0.94 -1.98 -11.18
N ASN A 33 0.36 -2.79 -12.06
CA ASN A 33 0.84 -4.15 -12.24
C ASN A 33 2.19 -4.07 -12.96
N THR A 34 3.26 -4.35 -12.23
CA THR A 34 4.62 -4.37 -12.76
C THR A 34 5.12 -5.81 -12.81
N ILE A 35 6.03 -6.08 -13.74
CA ILE A 35 6.84 -7.29 -13.67
C ILE A 35 8.09 -6.85 -12.91
N GLU A 36 8.30 -7.39 -11.72
CA GLU A 36 9.56 -7.21 -11.01
C GLU A 36 10.41 -8.44 -11.28
N ASP A 37 11.45 -8.24 -12.09
CA ASP A 37 12.39 -9.28 -12.46
C ASP A 37 13.52 -9.35 -11.44
N HIS A 38 13.35 -10.23 -10.45
CA HIS A 38 14.35 -10.51 -9.43
C HIS A 38 15.34 -11.62 -9.81
N SER A 39 15.30 -12.07 -11.07
CA SER A 39 15.87 -13.36 -11.47
C SER A 39 16.91 -13.27 -12.58
N SER A 40 16.69 -12.44 -13.61
CA SER A 40 17.58 -12.37 -14.76
C SER A 40 18.84 -11.54 -14.49
N LYS A 41 18.78 -10.64 -13.50
CA LYS A 41 19.87 -9.78 -13.04
C LYS A 41 19.75 -9.57 -11.53
N PRO A 42 20.86 -9.29 -10.82
CA PRO A 42 20.79 -8.87 -9.42
C PRO A 42 19.87 -7.66 -9.30
N TYR A 43 18.72 -7.86 -8.66
CA TYR A 43 17.76 -6.78 -8.49
C TYR A 43 18.29 -5.77 -7.47
N ALA A 44 18.46 -4.54 -7.92
CA ALA A 44 18.90 -3.45 -7.06
C ALA A 44 17.69 -2.92 -6.26
N PHE A 45 17.44 -3.55 -5.11
CA PHE A 45 16.44 -3.06 -4.16
C PHE A 45 16.78 -1.62 -3.75
N PRO A 46 15.82 -0.67 -3.82
CA PRO A 46 16.02 0.68 -3.31
C PRO A 46 16.48 0.68 -1.86
N THR A 47 17.23 1.69 -1.43
CA THR A 47 17.67 1.78 -0.03
C THR A 47 16.47 1.90 0.91
N GLY A 48 16.52 1.20 2.05
CA GLY A 48 15.45 1.28 3.04
C GLY A 48 15.43 0.11 4.02
N THR A 49 14.44 0.13 4.90
CA THR A 49 14.12 -0.98 5.81
C THR A 49 12.94 -1.76 5.26
N TYR A 50 13.13 -3.06 5.10
CA TYR A 50 12.13 -3.95 4.52
C TYR A 50 11.42 -4.77 5.58
N TYR A 51 10.11 -4.93 5.38
CA TYR A 51 9.22 -5.71 6.22
C TYR A 51 8.36 -6.61 5.35
N GLN A 52 8.23 -7.89 5.72
CA GLN A 52 7.39 -8.86 5.04
C GLN A 52 6.24 -9.30 5.96
N PHE A 53 5.03 -9.33 5.43
CA PHE A 53 3.87 -9.82 6.15
C PHE A 53 3.90 -11.35 6.27
N VAL A 54 3.61 -11.86 7.47
CA VAL A 54 3.56 -13.30 7.73
C VAL A 54 2.14 -13.82 7.54
N PHE A 55 1.93 -14.63 6.51
CA PHE A 55 0.62 -15.18 6.15
C PHE A 55 0.14 -16.33 7.07
N ASN A 56 0.98 -16.82 8.00
CA ASN A 56 0.66 -17.84 9.02
C ASN A 56 -0.05 -19.08 8.46
N GLY A 57 0.40 -19.63 7.33
CA GLY A 57 -0.17 -20.83 6.72
C GLY A 57 -1.56 -20.65 6.10
N LYS A 58 -2.11 -19.42 6.08
CA LYS A 58 -3.29 -19.11 5.28
C LYS A 58 -2.86 -19.16 3.81
N SER A 59 -3.46 -20.05 3.03
CA SER A 59 -3.44 -19.93 1.57
C SER A 59 -3.87 -18.51 1.23
N ALA A 60 -3.18 -17.84 0.30
CA ALA A 60 -3.60 -16.49 -0.08
C ALA A 60 -4.98 -16.43 -0.78
N GLU A 61 -5.62 -17.59 -0.99
CA GLU A 61 -7.07 -17.67 -1.20
C GLU A 61 -7.81 -17.02 -0.02
N GLY A 62 -8.30 -15.79 -0.26
CA GLY A 62 -9.06 -15.00 0.71
C GLY A 62 -8.31 -13.84 1.35
N ILE A 63 -7.02 -13.64 1.06
CA ILE A 63 -6.33 -12.41 1.48
C ILE A 63 -6.75 -11.27 0.55
N ASP A 64 -7.53 -10.34 1.07
CA ASP A 64 -7.79 -9.07 0.40
C ASP A 64 -6.61 -8.11 0.61
N VAL A 65 -5.78 -7.97 -0.42
CA VAL A 65 -4.63 -7.05 -0.45
C VAL A 65 -5.06 -5.62 -0.17
N LYS A 66 -6.27 -5.22 -0.58
CA LYS A 66 -6.78 -3.88 -0.28
C LYS A 66 -6.97 -3.69 1.22
N THR A 67 -7.44 -4.73 1.92
CA THR A 67 -7.57 -4.71 3.39
C THR A 67 -6.19 -4.60 4.05
N LEU A 68 -5.19 -5.39 3.63
CA LEU A 68 -3.80 -5.27 4.12
C LEU A 68 -3.23 -3.87 3.89
N LEU A 69 -3.46 -3.30 2.71
CA LEU A 69 -3.01 -1.95 2.39
C LEU A 69 -3.70 -0.91 3.28
N LEU A 70 -5.02 -1.03 3.51
CA LEU A 70 -5.77 -0.16 4.42
C LEU A 70 -5.27 -0.27 5.87
N GLU A 71 -4.95 -1.48 6.34
CA GLU A 71 -4.35 -1.69 7.66
C GLU A 71 -2.99 -0.99 7.78
N LEU A 72 -2.13 -1.11 6.76
CA LEU A 72 -0.86 -0.42 6.69
C LEU A 72 -1.03 1.11 6.69
N LEU A 73 -2.02 1.63 5.96
CA LEU A 73 -2.35 3.05 5.96
C LEU A 73 -2.83 3.55 7.35
N ASN A 74 -3.59 2.73 8.06
CA ASN A 74 -4.11 3.05 9.38
C ASN A 74 -3.04 3.07 10.47
N LEU A 75 -1.88 2.46 10.23
CA LEU A 75 -0.74 2.53 11.15
C LEU A 75 -0.16 3.93 11.30
N LYS A 76 -0.45 4.84 10.36
CA LYS A 76 0.19 6.16 10.29
C LYS A 76 1.73 6.10 10.26
N ILE A 77 2.27 4.95 9.83
CA ILE A 77 3.71 4.76 9.61
C ILE A 77 4.02 5.21 8.18
N PRO A 78 4.99 6.11 7.98
CA PRO A 78 5.41 6.51 6.64
C PRO A 78 6.13 5.34 5.96
N TRP A 79 5.56 4.86 4.85
CA TRP A 79 6.15 3.85 3.97
C TRP A 79 6.27 4.43 2.55
N THR A 80 7.23 3.93 1.78
CA THR A 80 7.54 4.45 0.44
C THR A 80 6.99 3.54 -0.66
N ASP A 81 7.25 2.24 -0.55
CA ASP A 81 6.78 1.24 -1.49
C ASP A 81 6.17 0.04 -0.78
N ALA A 82 5.24 -0.62 -1.46
CA ALA A 82 4.81 -1.96 -1.13
C ALA A 82 4.66 -2.82 -2.39
N TRP A 83 4.95 -4.10 -2.27
CA TRP A 83 4.82 -5.09 -3.35
C TRP A 83 3.97 -6.25 -2.88
N TYR A 84 3.07 -6.71 -3.74
CA TYR A 84 2.30 -7.92 -3.52
C TYR A 84 2.53 -8.94 -4.63
N LYS A 85 2.94 -10.14 -4.23
CA LYS A 85 2.95 -11.35 -5.05
C LYS A 85 1.88 -12.30 -4.53
N GLY A 86 0.88 -12.57 -5.37
CA GLY A 86 -0.14 -13.58 -5.06
C GLY A 86 0.40 -15.02 -5.11
N PRO A 87 -0.38 -16.00 -4.64
CA PRO A 87 -0.06 -17.41 -4.81
C PRO A 87 -0.26 -17.81 -6.27
N ALA A 88 0.33 -18.92 -6.70
CA ALA A 88 0.16 -19.49 -8.04
C ALA A 88 0.31 -18.46 -9.19
N ARG A 89 1.54 -18.10 -9.54
CA ARG A 89 1.84 -17.02 -10.48
C ARG A 89 2.70 -17.48 -11.64
N MET A 90 2.66 -16.68 -12.71
CA MET A 90 3.59 -16.78 -13.82
C MET A 90 4.98 -16.37 -13.32
N CYS A 91 5.87 -17.34 -13.23
CA CYS A 91 7.32 -17.17 -13.04
C CYS A 91 7.97 -17.13 -14.44
N VAL A 92 8.90 -16.22 -14.67
CA VAL A 92 9.86 -16.34 -15.77
C VAL A 92 11.22 -16.67 -15.13
N PRO A 93 11.79 -17.86 -15.39
CA PRO A 93 13.07 -18.25 -14.82
C PRO A 93 14.23 -17.36 -15.29
N PRO A 94 15.32 -17.24 -14.50
CA PRO A 94 16.54 -16.58 -14.95
C PRO A 94 17.01 -17.07 -16.32
N GLY A 95 17.30 -16.13 -17.23
CA GLY A 95 17.83 -16.46 -18.56
C GLY A 95 16.81 -17.07 -19.53
N SER A 96 15.51 -17.06 -19.19
CA SER A 96 14.42 -17.52 -20.06
C SER A 96 13.47 -16.36 -20.40
N ASP A 97 12.83 -16.45 -21.56
CA ASP A 97 11.70 -15.61 -21.96
C ASP A 97 10.34 -16.35 -21.81
N MET A 98 10.38 -17.61 -21.37
CA MET A 98 9.19 -18.43 -21.19
C MET A 98 8.62 -18.28 -19.78
N GLY A 99 7.35 -17.87 -19.71
CA GLY A 99 6.59 -17.88 -18.45
C GLY A 99 6.05 -19.28 -18.14
N MET A 100 6.27 -19.76 -16.92
CA MET A 100 5.66 -20.99 -16.39
C MET A 100 4.76 -20.69 -15.20
N GLN A 101 3.66 -21.42 -15.09
CA GLN A 101 2.84 -21.37 -13.88
C GLN A 101 3.52 -22.16 -12.77
N VAL A 102 3.78 -21.50 -11.65
CA VAL A 102 4.35 -22.12 -10.45
C VAL A 102 3.48 -21.80 -9.25
N ILE A 103 3.33 -22.77 -8.36
CA ILE A 103 2.69 -22.56 -7.05
C ILE A 103 3.79 -22.09 -6.10
N VAL A 104 3.71 -20.83 -5.70
CA VAL A 104 4.61 -20.22 -4.73
C VAL A 104 3.81 -19.61 -3.58
N GLU A 105 4.45 -19.48 -2.44
CA GLU A 105 3.88 -18.76 -1.32
C GLU A 105 3.64 -17.28 -1.68
N PRO A 106 2.53 -16.69 -1.18
CA PRO A 106 2.28 -15.27 -1.35
C PRO A 106 3.31 -14.45 -0.57
N ALA A 107 3.59 -13.23 -1.04
CA ALA A 107 4.44 -12.28 -0.36
C ALA A 107 3.80 -10.89 -0.39
N PHE A 108 3.82 -10.20 0.75
CA PHE A 108 3.50 -8.78 0.84
C PHE A 108 4.63 -8.08 1.57
N ILE A 109 5.33 -7.21 0.85
CA ILE A 109 6.58 -6.58 1.29
C ILE A 109 6.36 -5.07 1.32
N VAL A 110 6.84 -4.41 2.37
CA VAL A 110 6.75 -2.96 2.55
C VAL A 110 8.15 -2.42 2.81
N ARG A 111 8.51 -1.32 2.13
CA ARG A 111 9.74 -0.57 2.33
C ARG A 111 9.46 0.75 3.04
N LEU A 112 10.21 1.00 4.11
CA LEU A 112 10.24 2.25 4.86
C LEU A 112 11.62 2.90 4.71
N GLU A 113 11.70 4.22 4.88
CA GLU A 113 13.00 4.91 4.95
C GLU A 113 13.81 4.54 6.19
N LYS A 114 13.12 4.30 7.32
CA LYS A 114 13.71 3.99 8.62
C LYS A 114 12.97 2.84 9.29
N GLN A 115 13.67 2.13 10.17
CA GLN A 115 13.08 1.08 11.00
C GLN A 115 11.92 1.64 11.86
N HIS A 116 10.86 0.85 12.01
CA HIS A 116 9.71 1.20 12.83
C HIS A 116 9.13 -0.04 13.53
N ASP A 117 9.16 -0.06 14.87
CA ASP A 117 8.77 -1.26 15.64
C ASP A 117 7.27 -1.58 15.59
N GLY A 118 6.44 -0.56 15.30
CA GLY A 118 5.00 -0.74 15.07
C GLY A 118 4.64 -1.71 13.92
N MET A 119 5.58 -1.99 13.01
CA MET A 119 5.39 -3.01 11.97
C MET A 119 5.28 -4.41 12.56
N LEU A 120 6.08 -4.72 13.60
CA LEU A 120 6.11 -6.05 14.22
C LEU A 120 4.77 -6.40 14.88
N GLN A 121 4.11 -5.40 15.47
CA GLN A 121 2.80 -5.55 16.10
C GLN A 121 1.67 -5.86 15.10
N LYS A 122 1.93 -5.74 13.80
CA LYS A 122 0.97 -6.05 12.72
C LYS A 122 1.30 -7.32 11.95
N GLY A 123 2.14 -8.18 12.51
CA GLY A 123 2.50 -9.44 11.85
C GLY A 123 3.44 -9.25 10.66
N PHE A 124 4.15 -8.11 10.61
CA PHE A 124 5.29 -7.96 9.72
C PHE A 124 6.58 -8.37 10.43
N VAL A 125 7.51 -8.96 9.69
CA VAL A 125 8.86 -9.26 10.15
C VAL A 125 9.86 -8.46 9.32
N LYS A 126 10.89 -7.92 9.97
CA LYS A 126 11.99 -7.24 9.28
C LYS A 126 12.74 -8.29 8.44
N THR A 127 13.04 -7.97 7.19
CA THR A 127 13.82 -8.85 6.31
C THR A 127 14.97 -8.08 5.66
N ALA A 128 16.12 -8.74 5.49
CA ALA A 128 17.24 -8.22 4.71
C ALA A 128 17.11 -8.61 3.22
N GLU A 129 16.35 -9.67 2.94
CA GLU A 129 16.09 -10.20 1.62
C GLU A 129 14.58 -10.14 1.40
N PRO A 130 14.06 -9.06 0.80
CA PRO A 130 12.67 -9.01 0.37
C PRO A 130 12.44 -10.08 -0.72
N GLY A 131 12.11 -11.29 -0.27
CA GLY A 131 11.98 -12.47 -1.10
C GLY A 131 10.71 -12.43 -1.93
N LEU A 132 10.82 -11.95 -3.17
CA LEU A 132 9.81 -12.21 -4.19
C LEU A 132 10.03 -13.57 -4.89
N GLY A 133 11.18 -14.22 -4.64
CA GLY A 133 11.54 -15.59 -5.08
C GLY A 133 12.62 -15.58 -6.16
N ASP A 134 13.08 -16.77 -6.55
CA ASP A 134 14.20 -16.95 -7.52
C ASP A 134 13.80 -16.77 -8.99
N CYS A 135 12.53 -16.42 -9.26
CA CYS A 135 12.01 -16.09 -10.59
C CYS A 135 11.61 -14.63 -10.72
N ALA A 136 11.49 -14.14 -11.95
CA ALA A 136 10.74 -12.91 -12.23
C ALA A 136 9.26 -13.20 -12.04
N PHE A 137 8.59 -12.44 -11.17
CA PHE A 137 7.16 -12.59 -10.93
C PHE A 137 6.43 -11.31 -11.34
N ARG A 138 5.19 -11.48 -11.82
CA ARG A 138 4.24 -10.38 -11.86
C ARG A 138 3.82 -10.04 -10.43
N VAL A 139 4.02 -8.78 -10.04
CA VAL A 139 3.62 -8.27 -8.74
C VAL A 139 2.76 -7.02 -8.92
N THR A 140 1.99 -6.70 -7.90
CA THR A 140 1.33 -5.40 -7.81
C THR A 140 2.22 -4.49 -6.98
N HIS A 141 2.67 -3.39 -7.57
CA HIS A 141 3.46 -2.38 -6.89
C HIS A 141 2.57 -1.21 -6.49
N PHE A 142 2.73 -0.78 -5.24
CA PHE A 142 2.06 0.34 -4.62
C PHE A 142 3.14 1.34 -4.20
N SER A 143 3.04 2.59 -4.65
CA SER A 143 3.97 3.65 -4.28
C SER A 143 3.22 4.82 -3.65
N ARG A 144 3.86 5.52 -2.72
CA ARG A 144 3.32 6.71 -2.06
C ARG A 144 4.13 7.97 -2.29
#